data_AF-A0A838MYZ9-F1
#
_entry.id   AF-A0A838MYZ9-F1
#
_cell.length_a   1.000
_cell.length_b   1.000
_cell.length_c   1.000
_cell.angle_alpha   90.00
_cell.angle_beta   90.00
_cell.angle_gamma   90.00
#
_symmetry.space_group_name_H-M   'P 1'
#
loop_
_entity.id
_entity.type
_entity.pdbx_description
1 polymer ?
#
loop_
_entity_poly.entity_id
_entity_poly.type
_entity_poly.pdbx_seq_one_letter_code
_entity_poly.pdbx_strand_id
1 'polypeptide(L)'
;MTVLMESYESATGAIETGKLNPIKTLKYLMAGRGMNASDLGRLLGNRALGSAILRGSRKLSTANIRAICKHFQVGAGVLLK
;
A
#
# COMPACT_ATOMS: atom_id res chain seq x y z
N MET A 1 -4.75 -4.75 -26.10
CA MET A 1 -4.73 -3.58 -25.17
C MET A 1 -3.92 -3.98 -23.94
N THR A 2 -2.60 -3.79 -23.95
CA THR A 2 -1.87 -2.62 -23.42
C THR A 2 -1.86 -2.48 -21.88
N VAL A 3 -0.86 -3.17 -21.31
CA VAL A 3 0.10 -2.78 -20.25
C VAL A 3 -0.34 -2.66 -18.77
N LEU A 4 0.48 -3.30 -17.91
CA LEU A 4 0.74 -3.08 -16.48
C LEU A 4 0.09 -4.03 -15.46
N MET A 5 0.07 -5.33 -15.75
CA MET A 5 0.02 -6.37 -14.70
C MET A 5 1.43 -6.87 -14.31
N GLU A 6 2.48 -6.32 -14.92
CA GLU A 6 3.88 -6.68 -14.65
C GLU A 6 4.49 -5.66 -13.67
N SER A 7 5.15 -6.15 -12.63
CA SER A 7 5.87 -5.42 -11.55
C SER A 7 5.19 -5.29 -10.17
N TYR A 8 4.50 -6.32 -9.70
CA TYR A 8 4.35 -6.50 -8.24
C TYR A 8 5.00 -7.78 -7.67
N GLU A 9 5.69 -8.55 -8.51
CA GLU A 9 6.13 -9.91 -8.17
C GLU A 9 7.47 -9.98 -7.40
N SER A 10 8.18 -8.86 -7.21
CA SER A 10 9.56 -8.90 -6.69
C SER A 10 9.73 -8.62 -5.20
N ALA A 11 8.67 -8.66 -4.37
CA ALA A 11 8.81 -8.30 -2.95
C ALA A 11 7.93 -9.08 -1.97
N THR A 12 7.62 -10.34 -2.26
CA THR A 12 7.20 -11.36 -1.27
C THR A 12 8.37 -11.79 -0.39
N GLY A 13 9.14 -10.82 0.12
CA GLY A 13 10.23 -11.06 1.05
C GLY A 13 9.68 -11.20 2.47
N ALA A 14 9.60 -12.45 2.93
CA ALA A 14 9.59 -12.92 4.31
C ALA A 14 9.12 -11.93 5.39
N ILE A 15 8.03 -12.29 6.07
CA ILE A 15 7.53 -11.58 7.25
C ILE A 15 8.48 -11.90 8.41
N GLU A 16 9.55 -11.11 8.55
CA GLU A 16 10.31 -11.02 9.79
C GLU A 16 9.48 -10.20 10.79
N THR A 17 8.90 -10.91 11.76
CA THR A 17 7.91 -10.41 12.73
C THR A 17 8.44 -9.37 13.73
N GLY A 18 9.71 -8.93 13.62
CA GLY A 18 10.32 -7.96 14.54
C GLY A 18 10.19 -6.48 14.14
N LYS A 19 9.84 -6.16 12.89
CA LYS A 19 9.73 -4.77 12.40
C LYS A 19 8.53 -4.65 11.46
N LEU A 20 7.33 -4.49 12.02
CA LEU A 20 6.13 -4.13 11.24
C LEU A 20 6.42 -2.88 10.42
N ASN A 21 6.61 -3.07 9.11
CA ASN A 21 6.78 -2.00 8.16
C ASN A 21 5.38 -1.66 7.62
N PRO A 22 4.88 -0.42 7.83
CA PRO A 22 3.53 -0.04 7.40
C PRO A 22 3.32 -0.24 5.89
N ILE A 23 4.38 -0.15 5.09
CA ILE A 23 4.31 -0.48 3.66
C ILE A 23 4.03 -1.96 3.46
N LYS A 24 4.72 -2.88 4.16
CA LYS A 24 4.48 -4.33 4.06
C LYS A 24 3.04 -4.67 4.44
N THR A 25 2.53 -4.10 5.52
CA THR A 25 1.13 -4.33 5.92
C THR A 25 0.15 -3.83 4.87
N LEU A 26 0.43 -2.66 4.28
CA LEU A 26 -0.37 -2.14 3.17
C LEU A 26 -0.34 -3.09 1.95
N LYS A 27 0.82 -3.64 1.59
CA LYS A 27 0.94 -4.64 0.51
C LYS A 27 0.05 -5.86 0.79
N TYR A 28 0.06 -6.35 2.02
CA TYR A 28 -0.74 -7.51 2.41
C TYR A 28 -2.25 -7.23 2.32
N LEU A 29 -2.69 -6.07 2.81
CA LEU A 29 -4.08 -5.63 2.70
C LEU A 29 -4.55 -5.49 1.25
N MET A 30 -3.67 -4.97 0.39
CA MET A 30 -3.94 -4.85 -1.05
C MET A 30 -4.05 -6.22 -1.71
N ALA A 31 -3.15 -7.15 -1.38
CA ALA A 31 -3.19 -8.51 -1.90
C ALA A 31 -4.50 -9.23 -1.53
N GLY A 32 -4.96 -9.09 -0.28
CA GLY A 32 -6.23 -9.68 0.17
C GLY A 32 -7.48 -9.13 -0.54
N ARG A 33 -7.39 -7.95 -1.17
CA ARG A 33 -8.47 -7.33 -1.96
C ARG A 33 -8.20 -7.35 -3.47
N GLY A 34 -7.10 -7.96 -3.93
CA GLY A 34 -6.70 -7.95 -5.34
C GLY A 34 -6.37 -6.56 -5.91
N MET A 35 -6.00 -5.60 -5.06
CA MET A 35 -5.69 -4.23 -5.47
C MET A 35 -4.23 -4.08 -5.88
N ASN A 36 -3.97 -3.30 -6.93
CA ASN A 36 -2.60 -2.95 -7.34
C ASN A 36 -2.24 -1.49 -6.94
N ALA A 37 -0.99 -1.09 -7.21
CA ALA A 37 -0.49 0.25 -6.89
C ALA A 37 -1.31 1.39 -7.53
N SER A 38 -1.88 1.13 -8.72
CA SER A 38 -2.73 2.08 -9.42
C SER A 38 -4.06 2.28 -8.71
N ASP A 39 -4.67 1.21 -8.22
CA ASP A 39 -5.93 1.26 -7.46
C ASP A 39 -5.76 1.97 -6.12
N LEU A 40 -4.64 1.70 -5.44
CA LEU A 40 -4.26 2.46 -4.26
C LEU A 40 -4.12 3.95 -4.58
N GLY A 41 -3.45 4.29 -5.68
CA GLY A 41 -3.31 5.68 -6.09
C GLY A 41 -4.65 6.34 -6.45
N ARG A 42 -5.58 5.61 -7.10
CA ARG A 42 -6.96 6.09 -7.34
C ARG A 42 -7.69 6.38 -6.04
N LEU A 43 -7.57 5.49 -5.04
CA LEU A 43 -8.15 5.69 -3.71
C LEU A 43 -7.60 6.95 -3.01
N LEU A 44 -6.31 7.23 -3.21
CA LEU A 44 -5.64 8.42 -2.67
C LEU A 44 -5.81 9.68 -3.56
N GLY A 45 -6.58 9.58 -4.65
CA GLY A 45 -6.81 10.68 -5.59
C GLY A 45 -5.67 10.96 -6.58
N ASN A 46 -4.56 10.22 -6.51
CA ASN A 46 -3.44 10.34 -7.44
C ASN A 46 -2.74 8.99 -7.66
N ARG A 47 -2.83 8.48 -8.90
CA ARG A 47 -2.25 7.19 -9.33
C ARG A 47 -0.74 7.08 -9.05
N ALA A 48 0.01 8.16 -9.31
CA ALA A 48 1.47 8.19 -9.12
C ALA A 48 1.86 8.13 -7.62
N LEU A 49 0.97 8.63 -6.75
CA LEU A 49 1.14 8.61 -5.30
C LEU A 49 1.13 7.19 -4.73
N GLY A 50 0.26 6.31 -5.25
CA GLY A 50 0.18 4.91 -4.83
C GLY A 50 1.50 4.16 -5.04
N SER A 51 2.07 4.25 -6.25
CA SER A 51 3.37 3.63 -6.55
C SER A 51 4.53 4.26 -5.77
N ALA A 52 4.51 5.59 -5.57
CA ALA A 52 5.56 6.28 -4.79
C ALA A 52 5.57 5.87 -3.31
N ILE A 53 4.39 5.65 -2.72
CA ILE A 53 4.25 5.15 -1.35
C ILE A 53 4.75 3.69 -1.25
N LEU A 54 4.34 2.83 -2.19
CA LEU A 54 4.75 1.42 -2.18
C LEU A 54 6.25 1.20 -2.38
N ARG A 55 6.93 2.13 -3.04
CA ARG A 55 8.39 2.16 -3.18
C ARG A 55 9.11 2.77 -1.96
N GLY A 56 8.38 3.32 -1.00
CA GLY A 56 8.96 4.04 0.13
C GLY A 56 9.58 5.40 -0.21
N SER A 57 9.44 5.85 -1.47
CA SER A 57 9.92 7.16 -1.93
C SER A 57 9.13 8.33 -1.34
N ARG A 58 7.96 8.06 -0.75
CA ARG A 58 7.09 9.06 -0.14
C ARG A 58 6.53 8.57 1.19
N LYS A 59 6.58 9.41 2.23
CA LYS A 59 5.95 9.11 3.52
C LYS A 59 4.43 9.08 3.41
N LEU A 60 3.81 8.15 4.14
CA LEU A 60 2.37 8.13 4.36
C LEU A 60 1.98 9.33 5.23
N SER A 61 1.19 10.26 4.68
CA SER A 61 0.58 11.32 5.47
C SER A 61 -0.60 10.78 6.27
N THR A 62 -0.97 11.48 7.34
CA THR A 62 -2.14 11.11 8.17
C THR A 62 -3.44 11.09 7.35
N ALA A 63 -3.56 11.94 6.33
CA ALA A 63 -4.69 11.93 5.39
C ALA A 63 -4.73 10.63 4.57
N ASN A 64 -3.58 10.20 4.03
CA ASN A 64 -3.48 8.95 3.28
C ASN A 64 -3.76 7.74 4.16
N ILE A 65 -3.22 7.73 5.40
CA ILE A 65 -3.48 6.67 6.37
C ILE A 65 -4.97 6.57 6.66
N ARG A 66 -5.67 7.69 6.90
CA ARG A 66 -7.12 7.69 7.13
C ARG A 66 -7.91 7.17 5.93
N ALA A 67 -7.56 7.58 4.70
CA ALA A 67 -8.22 7.11 3.49
C ALA A 67 -8.06 5.59 3.32
N ILE A 68 -6.84 5.09 3.53
CA ILE A 68 -6.53 3.66 3.51
C ILE A 68 -7.29 2.94 4.63
N CYS A 69 -7.23 3.42 5.88
CA CYS A 69 -7.92 2.79 7.01
C CYS A 69 -9.44 2.71 6.78
N LYS A 70 -10.05 3.78 6.25
CA LYS A 70 -11.48 3.81 5.91
C LYS A 70 -11.83 2.82 4.80
N HIS A 71 -10.98 2.68 3.78
CA HIS A 71 -11.23 1.74 2.69
C HIS A 71 -11.03 0.29 3.11
N PHE A 72 -9.93 0.02 3.81
CA PHE A 72 -9.56 -1.32 4.22
C PHE A 72 -10.27 -1.78 5.50
N GLN A 73 -10.95 -0.87 6.21
CA GLN A 73 -11.58 -1.09 7.51
C GLN A 73 -10.58 -1.60 8.56
N VAL A 74 -9.39 -1.01 8.57
CA VAL A 74 -8.29 -1.36 9.49
C VAL A 74 -8.00 -0.20 10.44
N GLY A 75 -7.52 -0.52 11.64
CA GLY A 75 -7.09 0.50 12.61
C GLY A 75 -5.83 1.23 12.15
N ALA A 76 -5.80 2.55 12.31
CA ALA A 76 -4.65 3.38 11.92
C ALA A 76 -3.34 3.00 12.64
N GLY A 77 -3.44 2.38 13.82
CA GLY A 77 -2.28 1.84 14.56
C GLY A 77 -1.49 0.78 13.80
N VAL A 78 -2.08 0.16 12.78
CA VAL A 78 -1.39 -0.83 11.92
C VAL A 78 -0.44 -0.17 10.92
N LEU A 79 -0.67 1.11 10.61
CA LEU A 79 0.10 1.91 9.65
C LEU A 79 0.88 3.06 10.30
N LEU A 80 0.63 3.34 11.59
CA LEU A 80 1.32 4.32 12.41
C LEU A 80 2.44 3.62 13.19
N LYS A 81 3.65 4.17 13.10
CA LYS A 81 4.78 3.85 13.98
C LYS A 81 5.37 5.14 14.49
#